data_AF-A0A554JF21-F1
#
_entry.id   AF-A0A554JF21-F1
#
_cell.length_a   1.000
_cell.length_b   1.000
_cell.length_c   1.000
_cell.angle_alpha   90.00
_cell.angle_beta   90.00
_cell.angle_gamma   90.00
#
_symmetry.space_group_name_H-M   'P 1'
#
loop_
_entity.id
_entity.type
_entity.pdbx_description
1 polymer ?
#
loop_
_entity_poly.entity_id
_entity_poly.type
_entity_poly.pdbx_seq_one_letter_code
_entity_poly.pdbx_strand_id
1 'polypeptide(L)' 'MKNSHLEKSERNQQIRILLASGKSQAEIAKEFNITPQRLGQLVQKWEWQGLLERNEDGFALPAKGRTPAKVIHSQQKS' A
#
# COMPACT_ATOMS: atom_id res chain seq x y z
N MET A 1 21.88 12.94 12.11
CA MET A 1 20.47 13.13 11.73
C MET A 1 20.03 11.88 10.98
N LYS A 2 19.16 11.05 11.58
CA LYS A 2 18.88 9.69 11.07
C LYS A 2 17.98 9.77 9.83
N ASN A 3 18.36 8.98 8.83
CA ASN A 3 17.82 8.93 7.47
C ASN A 3 16.33 8.50 7.44
N SER A 4 15.42 9.40 7.82
CA SER A 4 13.98 9.11 7.90
C SER A 4 13.31 8.70 6.59
N HIS A 5 14.00 8.81 5.44
CA HIS A 5 13.46 8.40 4.15
C HIS A 5 13.65 6.90 3.88
N LEU A 6 14.79 6.32 4.31
CA LEU A 6 15.08 4.90 4.16
C LEU A 6 14.17 4.08 5.08
N GLU A 7 14.04 4.48 6.34
CA GLU A 7 13.15 3.84 7.32
C GLU A 7 11.69 3.81 6.87
N LYS A 8 11.22 4.87 6.20
CA LYS A 8 9.87 4.93 5.64
C LYS A 8 9.69 3.94 4.49
N SER A 9 10.69 3.75 3.64
CA SER A 9 10.62 2.83 2.50
C SER A 9 10.53 1.38 2.97
N GLU A 10 11.39 0.99 3.91
CA GLU A 10 11.42 -0.36 4.48
C GLU A 10 10.12 -0.68 5.22
N ARG A 11 9.66 0.23 6.07
CA ARG A 11 8.37 0.10 6.76
C ARG A 11 7.20 -0.06 5.78
N ASN A 12 7.16 0.77 4.75
CA ASN A 12 6.09 0.71 3.74
C ASN A 12 6.14 -0.60 2.92
N GLN A 13 7.32 -1.17 2.72
CA GLN A 13 7.47 -2.48 2.10
C GLN A 13 6.95 -3.60 3.02
N GLN A 14 7.32 -3.58 4.30
CA GLN A 14 6.83 -4.54 5.28
C GLN A 14 5.31 -4.50 5.44
N ILE A 15 4.71 -3.30 5.52
CA ILE A 15 3.26 -3.14 5.60
C ILE A 15 2.57 -3.81 4.39
N ARG A 16 3.07 -3.61 3.17
CA ARG A 16 2.50 -4.23 1.96
C ARG A 16 2.58 -5.75 2.00
N ILE A 17 3.69 -6.30 2.48
CA ILE A 17 3.86 -7.76 2.63
C ILE A 17 2.85 -8.31 3.65
N LEU A 18 2.67 -7.63 4.79
CA LEU A 18 1.72 -8.05 5.82
C LEU A 18 0.26 -7.95 5.38
N LEU A 19 -0.07 -6.93 4.60
CA LEU A 19 -1.39 -6.81 3.97
C LEU A 19 -1.62 -7.99 3.01
N ALA A 20 -0.62 -8.32 2.20
CA ALA A 20 -0.68 -9.43 1.25
C ALA A 20 -0.69 -10.81 1.92
N SER A 21 -0.18 -10.93 3.14
CA SER A 21 -0.27 -12.14 3.95
C SER A 21 -1.61 -12.27 4.69
N GLY A 22 -2.57 -11.36 4.47
CA GLY A 22 -3.89 -11.38 5.09
C GLY A 22 -3.94 -10.81 6.52
N LYS A 23 -2.89 -10.14 7.01
CA LYS A 23 -2.91 -9.54 8.35
C LYS A 23 -3.86 -8.33 8.36
N SER A 24 -4.66 -8.22 9.42
CA SER A 24 -5.63 -7.13 9.54
C SER A 24 -4.94 -5.76 9.63
N GLN A 25 -5.52 -4.77 8.94
CA GLN A 25 -5.05 -3.38 8.99
C GLN A 25 -4.94 -2.84 10.41
N ALA A 26 -5.85 -3.23 11.31
CA ALA A 26 -5.81 -2.79 12.71
C ALA A 26 -4.56 -3.28 13.45
N GLU A 27 -4.15 -4.52 13.21
CA GLU A 27 -2.96 -5.11 13.84
C GLU A 27 -1.67 -4.54 13.27
N ILE A 28 -1.63 -4.34 11.94
CA ILE A 28 -0.52 -3.67 11.27
C ILE A 28 -0.38 -2.22 11.78
N ALA A 29 -1.49 -1.50 11.94
CA ALA A 29 -1.47 -0.12 12.43
C ALA A 29 -0.84 -0.02 13.83
N LYS A 30 -1.19 -0.95 14.74
CA LYS A 30 -0.58 -1.05 16.08
C LYS A 30 0.90 -1.37 16.00
N GLU A 31 1.28 -2.37 15.20
CA GLU A 31 2.66 -2.86 15.07
C GLU A 31 3.63 -1.77 14.59
N PHE A 32 3.19 -0.92 13.67
CA PHE A 32 3.99 0.18 13.14
C PHE A 32 3.73 1.53 13.80
N ASN A 33 2.94 1.57 14.87
CA ASN A 33 2.54 2.77 15.59
C ASN A 33 2.01 3.89 14.66
N ILE A 34 1.14 3.51 13.72
CA ILE A 34 0.46 4.43 12.80
C ILE A 34 -1.04 4.39 13.05
N THR A 35 -1.73 5.50 12.76
CA THR A 35 -3.18 5.53 12.89
C THR A 35 -3.84 4.69 11.78
N PRO A 36 -4.99 4.04 12.04
CA PRO A 36 -5.74 3.31 11.01
C PRO A 36 -6.07 4.18 9.80
N GLN A 37 -6.40 5.45 10.04
CA GLN A 37 -6.66 6.43 8.98
C GLN A 37 -5.43 6.66 8.10
N ARG A 38 -4.24 6.77 8.70
CA ARG A 38 -2.99 6.93 7.94
C ARG A 38 -2.66 5.68 7.14
N LEU A 39 -2.90 4.50 7.69
CA LEU A 39 -2.74 3.24 6.97
C LEU A 39 -3.70 3.16 5.77
N GLY A 40 -4.97 3.53 5.94
CA GLY A 40 -5.94 3.60 4.84
C GLY A 40 -5.49 4.52 3.70
N GLN A 41 -4.94 5.70 4.00
CA GLN A 41 -4.36 6.59 2.99
C GLN A 41 -3.17 5.97 2.25
N LEU A 42 -2.32 5.21 2.95
CA LEU A 42 -1.19 4.52 2.33
C LEU A 42 -1.65 3.40 1.40
N VAL A 43 -2.62 2.60 1.84
CA VAL A 43 -3.24 1.54 1.05
C VAL A 43 -3.84 2.10 -0.23
N GLN A 44 -4.70 3.12 -0.12
CA GLN A 44 -5.31 3.77 -1.29
C GLN A 44 -4.25 4.32 -2.25
N LYS A 45 -3.18 4.91 -1.72
CA LYS A 45 -2.05 5.39 -2.54
C LYS A 45 -1.35 4.22 -3.26
N TRP A 46 -1.12 3.10 -2.60
CA TRP A 46 -0.48 1.94 -3.22
C TRP A 46 -1.38 1.26 -4.24
N GLU A 47 -2.69 1.19 -4.01
CA GLU A 47 -3.66 0.75 -5.01
C GLU A 47 -3.60 1.64 -6.25
N TRP A 48 -3.61 2.96 -6.06
CA TRP A 48 -3.51 3.91 -7.16
C TRP A 48 -2.19 3.82 -7.93
N GLN A 49 -1.09 3.53 -7.21
CA GLN A 49 0.22 3.31 -7.81
C GLN A 49 0.38 1.90 -8.40
N GLY A 50 -0.60 1.00 -8.26
CA GLY A 50 -0.48 -0.39 -8.69
C GLY A 50 0.57 -1.20 -7.92
N LEU A 51 0.90 -0.77 -6.69
CA LEU A 51 1.83 -1.43 -5.76
C LEU A 51 1.15 -2.41 -4.80
N LEU A 52 -0.18 -2.39 -4.77
CA LEU A 52 -1.03 -3.29 -3.99
C LEU A 52 -2.32 -3.49 -4.79
N GLU A 53 -2.83 -4.71 -4.84
CA GLU A 53 -4.12 -5.04 -5.45
C GLU A 53 -5.09 -5.50 -4.36
N ARG A 54 -6.36 -5.14 -4.50
CA ARG A 54 -7.42 -5.58 -3.59
C ARG A 54 -8.21 -6.70 -4.23
N ASN A 55 -8.33 -7.81 -3.52
CA ASN A 55 -8.97 -9.04 -3.96
C ASN A 55 -10.12 -9.41 -3.00
N GLU A 56 -10.90 -10.43 -3.32
CA GLU A 56 -11.95 -10.94 -2.43
C GLU A 56 -11.39 -11.40 -1.07
N ASP A 57 -10.17 -11.96 -1.06
CA ASP A 57 -9.44 -12.39 0.15
C ASP A 57 -8.75 -11.24 0.91
N GLY A 58 -8.82 -9.99 0.42
CA GLY A 58 -8.19 -8.84 1.06
C GLY A 58 -7.22 -8.09 0.13
N PHE A 59 -5.92 -8.26 0.32
CA PHE A 59 -4.89 -7.57 -0.47
C PHE A 59 -3.88 -8.57 -1.04
N ALA A 60 -3.31 -8.26 -2.19
CA ALA A 60 -2.23 -9.02 -2.81
C ALA A 60 -1.13 -8.08 -3.35
N LEU A 61 0.09 -8.59 -3.41
CA LEU A 61 1.17 -7.89 -4.10
C LEU A 61 1.00 -8.07 -5.62
N PRO A 62 1.21 -7.01 -6.42
CA PRO A 62 1.13 -7.10 -7.87
C PRO A 62 2.22 -8.06 -8.38
N ALA A 63 1.89 -8.85 -9.42
CA ALA A 63 2.86 -9.69 -10.09
C ALA A 63 4.05 -8.86 -10.58
N LYS A 64 5.27 -9.36 -10.33
CA LYS A 64 6.56 -8.72 -10.63
C LYS A 64 6.62 -8.32 -12.11
N GLY A 65 6.32 -7.05 -12.43
CA GLY A 65 6.28 -6.56 -13.82
C GLY A 65 5.21 -5.52 -14.13
N ARG A 66 4.18 -5.33 -13.28
CA ARG A 66 3.32 -4.13 -13.42
C ARG A 66 4.12 -2.90 -13.01
N THR A 67 4.62 -2.18 -14.01
CA THR A 67 5.04 -0.79 -13.87
C THR A 67 3.90 -0.03 -13.19
N PRO A 68 4.17 0.86 -12.21
CA PRO A 68 3.12 1.66 -11.59
C PRO A 68 2.30 2.31 -12.70
N ALA A 69 0.99 2.10 -12.69
CA ALA A 69 0.11 2.57 -13.74
C ALA A 69 0.40 4.04 -13.98
N LYS A 70 0.98 4.37 -15.14
CA LYS A 70 1.10 5.73 -15.64
C LYS A 70 -0.33 6.20 -15.87
N VAL A 71 -0.94 6.75 -14.83
CA VAL A 71 -2.16 7.56 -14.79
C VAL A 71 -2.98 7.46 -16.09
N ILE A 72 -3.67 6.34 -16.29
CA ILE A 72 -4.72 6.26 -17.31
C ILE A 72 -6.03 6.60 -16.58
N HIS A 73 -6.16 7.85 -16.12
CA HIS A 73 -7.48 8.42 -15.96
C HIS A 73 -7.85 9.02 -17.31
N SER A 74 -8.40 8.19 -18.17
CA SER A 74 -9.39 8.66 -19.14
C SER A 74 -10.54 9.22 -18.31
N GLN A 75 -10.52 10.52 -18.02
CA GLN A 75 -11.74 11.21 -17.62
C GLN A 75 -12.66 11.17 -18.83
N GLN A 76 -13.45 10.10 -18.97
CA GLN A 76 -14.72 10.16 -19.66
C GLN A 76 -15.61 11.11 -18.85
N LYS A 77 -15.75 12.35 -19.30
CA LYS A 77 -16.98 13.12 -19.11
C LYS A 77 -17.19 14.00 -20.34
N SER A 78 -18.29 13.66 -21.01
CA SER A 78 -19.09 14.34 -22.05
C SER A 78 -18.67 15.70 -22.57
#